data_AF-A0A838UQV0-F1
#
_entry.id   AF-A0A838UQV0-F1
#
_cell.length_a   1.000
_cell.length_b   1.000
_cell.length_c   1.000
_cell.angle_alpha   90.00
_cell.angle_beta   90.00
_cell.angle_gamma   90.00
#
_symmetry.space_group_name_H-M   'P 1'
#
loop_
_entity.id
_entity.type
_entity.pdbx_description
1 polymer ?
#
loop_
_entity_poly.entity_id
_entity_poly.type
_entity_poly.pdbx_seq_one_letter_code
_entity_poly.pdbx_strand_id
1 'polypeptide(L)'
;ACAEWTRAHVIKRKPRIDTQMFTSNGKPSILFTTGNVPPRILLCGHLDVVEAIHQDYTTSQTTETQLSGRGTADMKGPIAAMLDIMEYEPVTGMGLLLTTDEEVGGIDGVAHVLGQIPWRPEVVILPDGGANMQLVTEQKGLLHLRLEAFGTAAHGSRPWKGDSAIDRLYRGYQKLIRAYPQPTSEDDWRISIMLSELHGGLTPNSVPWMAEASLDIRFPATYNAGEIVKHIRKIVAQLAITVHVVKVVPAMKMDSQNSSVALLQQTAQSVAGTFLPLVREVTISPAASALSSSDIPTLMFQPQCGNWHEESEWVDLVSLAKFRNLCVRFAKDYLNKDFHTKAMGNGKFVLDASNRSILINAEEYIFPQKMWGVFSYLIENLGKTCTRQSLLHVLNEDGKAKPALEMMISRLRQKLNGFTNKPFSLNTVWNIGYKLDYVGDHYLVSGPEKAKYFQDAEGKIYSSTA
;
A
#
# COMPACT_ATOMS: atom_id res chain seq x y z
N ALA A 1 -28.61 5.73 -1.53
CA ALA A 1 -29.10 5.63 -0.14
C ALA A 1 -27.94 5.67 0.86
N CYS A 2 -27.09 4.63 0.93
CA CYS A 2 -25.98 4.54 1.89
C CYS A 2 -25.07 5.79 1.89
N ALA A 3 -24.74 6.33 0.72
CA ALA A 3 -23.92 7.54 0.63
C ALA A 3 -24.50 8.74 1.42
N GLU A 4 -25.73 9.18 1.10
CA GLU A 4 -26.39 10.28 1.83
C GLU A 4 -26.59 9.97 3.32
N TRP A 5 -26.86 8.71 3.68
CA TRP A 5 -26.94 8.30 5.09
C TRP A 5 -25.61 8.51 5.79
N THR A 6 -24.49 8.01 5.23
CA THR A 6 -23.16 8.13 5.83
C THR A 6 -22.72 9.58 5.96
N ARG A 7 -22.98 10.40 4.93
CA ARG A 7 -22.77 11.86 4.98
C ARG A 7 -23.51 12.50 6.14
N ALA A 8 -24.81 12.24 6.27
CA ALA A 8 -25.62 12.81 7.35
C ALA A 8 -25.21 12.29 8.73
N HIS A 9 -24.81 11.02 8.83
CA HIS A 9 -24.34 10.35 10.05
C HIS A 9 -23.07 11.02 10.61
N VAL A 10 -22.04 11.12 9.76
CA VAL A 10 -20.74 11.68 10.12
C VAL A 10 -20.83 13.17 10.41
N ILE A 11 -21.52 13.96 9.58
CA ILE A 11 -21.71 15.41 9.82
C ILE A 11 -22.45 15.66 11.14
N LYS A 12 -23.45 14.82 11.49
CA LYS A 12 -24.20 14.95 12.74
C LYS A 12 -23.33 14.75 13.99
N ARG A 13 -22.33 13.84 13.94
CA ARG A 13 -21.40 13.61 15.07
C ARG A 13 -20.15 14.49 15.04
N LYS A 14 -19.70 14.90 13.85
CA LYS A 14 -18.54 15.78 13.63
C LYS A 14 -18.89 16.96 12.71
N PRO A 15 -19.63 17.98 13.18
CA PRO A 15 -20.04 19.13 12.34
C PRO A 15 -18.89 19.99 11.77
N ARG A 16 -17.63 19.67 12.09
CA ARG A 16 -16.42 20.38 11.63
C ARG A 16 -15.51 19.52 10.73
N ILE A 17 -15.90 18.30 10.39
CA ILE A 17 -15.16 17.49 9.42
C ILE A 17 -15.43 18.03 8.02
N ASP A 18 -14.39 18.27 7.23
CA ASP A 18 -14.60 18.68 5.84
C ASP A 18 -15.18 17.48 5.07
N THR A 19 -16.21 17.75 4.26
CA THR A 19 -16.99 16.73 3.56
C THR A 19 -17.28 17.17 2.14
N GLN A 20 -16.69 16.46 1.18
CA GLN A 20 -16.84 16.73 -0.25
C GLN A 20 -17.58 15.57 -0.93
N MET A 21 -18.53 15.92 -1.80
CA MET A 21 -19.29 14.97 -2.60
C MET A 21 -18.80 15.03 -4.05
N PHE A 22 -18.57 13.87 -4.63
CA PHE A 22 -18.26 13.69 -6.05
C PHE A 22 -19.34 12.81 -6.67
N THR A 23 -19.64 13.01 -7.95
CA THR A 23 -20.61 12.16 -8.67
C THR A 23 -20.18 12.04 -10.12
N SER A 24 -20.04 10.81 -10.61
CA SER A 24 -19.80 10.50 -12.02
C SER A 24 -20.82 9.46 -12.47
N ASN A 25 -21.46 9.64 -13.62
CA ASN A 25 -22.50 8.74 -14.16
C ASN A 25 -23.61 8.32 -13.16
N GLY A 26 -23.95 9.17 -12.19
CA GLY A 26 -24.94 8.89 -11.14
C GLY A 26 -24.42 8.07 -9.95
N LYS A 27 -23.12 7.75 -9.91
CA LYS A 27 -22.41 7.08 -8.82
C LYS A 27 -21.82 8.12 -7.85
N PRO A 28 -22.40 8.33 -6.66
CA PRO A 28 -21.82 9.23 -5.67
C PRO A 28 -20.59 8.61 -4.99
N SER A 29 -19.59 9.44 -4.73
CA SER A 29 -18.48 9.18 -3.82
C SER A 29 -18.38 10.31 -2.77
N ILE A 30 -17.90 9.97 -1.57
CA ILE A 30 -17.81 10.89 -0.43
C ILE A 30 -16.38 10.90 0.08
N LEU A 31 -15.84 12.09 0.27
CA LEU A 31 -14.54 12.31 0.86
C LEU A 31 -14.72 13.09 2.17
N PHE A 32 -14.33 12.49 3.28
CA PHE A 32 -14.18 13.15 4.57
C PHE A 32 -12.71 13.45 4.83
N THR A 33 -12.36 14.66 5.28
CA THR A 33 -10.97 14.97 5.66
C THR A 33 -10.89 15.65 7.03
N THR A 34 -9.79 15.38 7.75
CA THR A 34 -9.60 15.84 9.13
C THR A 34 -8.53 16.93 9.21
N GLY A 35 -8.90 18.08 9.78
CA GLY A 35 -8.06 19.28 9.85
C GLY A 35 -8.12 20.12 8.58
N ASN A 36 -7.27 21.15 8.52
CA ASN A 36 -7.24 22.13 7.42
C ASN A 36 -6.09 21.87 6.43
N VAL A 37 -5.63 20.62 6.33
CA VAL A 37 -4.51 20.21 5.46
C VAL A 37 -4.92 19.00 4.62
N PRO A 38 -4.39 18.82 3.40
CA PRO A 38 -4.58 17.60 2.63
C PRO A 38 -4.17 16.36 3.44
N PRO A 39 -4.96 15.27 3.42
CA PRO A 39 -4.62 14.07 4.16
C PRO A 39 -3.47 13.32 3.48
N ARG A 40 -2.43 13.01 4.27
CA ARG A 40 -1.31 12.15 3.83
C ARG A 40 -1.73 10.68 3.80
N ILE A 41 -2.74 10.30 4.61
CA ILE A 41 -3.30 8.94 4.67
C ILE A 41 -4.76 8.97 4.24
N LEU A 42 -5.14 8.08 3.34
CA LEU A 42 -6.55 7.89 2.97
C LEU A 42 -7.02 6.50 3.42
N LEU A 43 -8.10 6.46 4.19
CA LEU A 43 -8.90 5.24 4.32
C LEU A 43 -9.80 5.16 3.07
N CYS A 44 -9.95 3.99 2.46
CA CYS A 44 -10.75 3.82 1.25
C CYS A 44 -11.70 2.62 1.37
N GLY A 45 -12.91 2.74 0.80
CA GLY A 45 -13.84 1.61 0.66
C GLY A 45 -15.07 1.89 -0.19
N HIS A 46 -15.94 0.89 -0.37
CA HIS A 46 -17.15 0.97 -1.20
C HIS A 46 -18.44 0.62 -0.45
N LEU A 47 -19.52 1.31 -0.81
CA LEU A 47 -20.85 1.21 -0.19
C LEU A 47 -21.86 0.42 -1.04
N ASP A 48 -21.55 0.21 -2.32
CA ASP A 48 -22.21 -0.77 -3.18
C ASP A 48 -21.79 -2.19 -2.80
N VAL A 49 -22.62 -3.15 -3.23
CA VAL A 49 -22.52 -4.59 -2.96
C VAL A 49 -23.11 -5.32 -4.16
N VAL A 50 -22.63 -6.53 -4.49
CA VAL A 50 -23.32 -7.41 -5.45
C VAL A 50 -24.77 -7.73 -5.02
N GLU A 51 -25.60 -8.08 -6.00
CA GLU A 51 -26.96 -8.55 -5.76
C GLU A 51 -26.99 -9.77 -4.83
N ALA A 52 -28.01 -9.82 -3.95
CA ALA A 52 -28.25 -10.97 -3.08
C ALA A 52 -29.24 -11.92 -3.75
N ILE A 53 -28.90 -13.21 -3.83
CA ILE A 53 -29.74 -14.25 -4.45
C ILE A 53 -31.11 -14.35 -3.75
N HIS A 54 -31.12 -14.16 -2.42
CA HIS A 54 -32.33 -14.11 -1.60
C HIS A 54 -32.36 -12.82 -0.76
N GLN A 55 -33.54 -12.21 -0.63
CA GLN A 55 -33.71 -10.93 0.07
C GLN A 55 -33.35 -11.01 1.56
N ASP A 56 -33.54 -12.17 2.19
CA ASP A 56 -33.27 -12.36 3.62
C ASP A 56 -31.79 -12.13 3.97
N TYR A 57 -30.85 -12.38 3.04
CA TYR A 57 -29.42 -12.08 3.21
C TYR A 57 -29.09 -10.58 3.24
N THR A 58 -30.05 -9.69 2.94
CA THR A 58 -29.88 -8.24 3.16
C THR A 58 -30.13 -7.83 4.61
N THR A 59 -30.71 -8.71 5.44
CA THR A 59 -30.92 -8.47 6.87
C THR A 59 -29.68 -8.91 7.65
N SER A 60 -29.06 -7.98 8.37
CA SER A 60 -27.89 -8.30 9.18
C SER A 60 -28.26 -9.11 10.42
N GLN A 61 -27.53 -10.18 10.70
CA GLN A 61 -27.61 -10.93 11.97
C GLN A 61 -26.31 -10.73 12.77
N THR A 62 -26.43 -10.66 14.09
CA THR A 62 -25.29 -10.42 14.99
C THR A 62 -25.27 -11.45 16.10
N THR A 63 -24.13 -12.12 16.25
CA THR A 63 -23.80 -12.98 17.39
C THR A 63 -22.82 -12.27 18.32
N GLU A 64 -22.33 -12.92 19.38
CA GLU A 64 -21.30 -12.34 20.25
C GLU A 64 -19.96 -12.09 19.52
N THR A 65 -19.69 -12.84 18.44
CA THR A 65 -18.40 -12.83 17.74
C THR A 65 -18.48 -12.40 16.28
N GLN A 66 -19.64 -12.51 15.62
CA GLN A 66 -19.77 -12.29 14.18
C GLN A 66 -20.97 -11.39 13.84
N LEU A 67 -20.80 -10.61 12.78
CA LEU A 67 -21.85 -9.91 12.06
C LEU A 67 -21.96 -10.54 10.66
N SER A 68 -23.14 -10.99 10.27
CA SER A 68 -23.41 -11.60 8.96
C SER A 68 -24.51 -10.89 8.19
N GLY A 69 -24.49 -11.03 6.86
CA GLY A 69 -25.35 -10.35 5.90
C GLY A 69 -24.56 -9.77 4.72
N ARG A 70 -25.24 -9.48 3.60
CA ARG A 70 -24.59 -8.96 2.38
C ARG A 70 -23.88 -7.63 2.62
N GLY A 71 -22.61 -7.60 2.28
CA GLY A 71 -21.68 -6.49 2.46
C GLY A 71 -21.17 -6.31 3.89
N THR A 72 -21.30 -7.29 4.78
CA THR A 72 -20.68 -7.23 6.12
C THR A 72 -19.18 -7.50 6.07
N ALA A 73 -18.74 -8.46 5.26
CA ALA A 73 -17.35 -8.62 4.86
C ALA A 73 -16.96 -7.56 3.82
N ASP A 74 -17.88 -7.28 2.88
CA ASP A 74 -17.58 -6.70 1.57
C ASP A 74 -18.38 -5.41 1.25
N MET A 75 -18.06 -4.25 1.80
CA MET A 75 -17.07 -3.98 2.85
C MET A 75 -17.60 -3.05 3.95
N LYS A 76 -18.91 -3.09 4.22
CA LYS A 76 -19.59 -2.19 5.17
C LYS A 76 -19.20 -2.44 6.62
N GLY A 77 -18.80 -3.66 7.00
CA GLY A 77 -18.21 -3.95 8.30
C GLY A 77 -16.90 -3.17 8.50
N PRO A 78 -15.88 -3.38 7.65
CA PRO A 78 -14.67 -2.55 7.63
C PRO A 78 -14.94 -1.04 7.55
N ILE A 79 -15.92 -0.59 6.76
CA ILE A 79 -16.32 0.82 6.72
C ILE A 79 -16.89 1.30 8.05
N ALA A 80 -17.67 0.51 8.78
CA ALA A 80 -18.15 0.90 10.11
C ALA A 80 -16.98 1.14 11.08
N ALA A 81 -15.92 0.33 11.01
CA ALA A 81 -14.67 0.58 11.72
C ALA A 81 -13.96 1.87 11.28
N MET A 82 -13.93 2.20 9.98
CA MET A 82 -13.36 3.45 9.47
C MET A 82 -14.19 4.69 9.88
N LEU A 83 -15.52 4.57 9.91
CA LEU A 83 -16.43 5.61 10.36
C LEU A 83 -16.25 5.88 11.86
N ASP A 84 -16.08 4.84 12.69
CA ASP A 84 -15.77 4.99 14.11
C ASP A 84 -14.48 5.82 14.34
N ILE A 85 -13.45 5.62 13.52
CA ILE A 85 -12.23 6.45 13.56
C ILE A 85 -12.60 7.92 13.30
N MET A 86 -13.33 8.23 12.23
CA MET A 86 -13.71 9.61 11.91
C MET A 86 -14.61 10.23 12.99
N GLU A 87 -15.50 9.44 13.60
CA GLU A 87 -16.51 9.89 14.57
C GLU A 87 -16.02 9.98 16.03
N TYR A 88 -15.03 9.19 16.44
CA TYR A 88 -14.59 9.16 17.85
C TYR A 88 -13.10 9.44 18.03
N GLU A 89 -12.25 9.05 17.07
CA GLU A 89 -10.79 9.21 17.17
C GLU A 89 -10.12 9.74 15.88
N PRO A 90 -10.58 10.89 15.32
CA PRO A 90 -10.05 11.41 14.06
C PRO A 90 -8.59 11.82 14.19
N VAL A 91 -7.74 11.33 13.29
CA VAL A 91 -6.30 11.60 13.28
C VAL A 91 -6.00 12.66 12.22
N THR A 92 -5.67 13.89 12.63
CA THR A 92 -5.35 15.01 11.73
C THR A 92 -4.35 14.63 10.64
N GLY A 93 -4.71 14.82 9.37
CA GLY A 93 -3.91 14.35 8.22
C GLY A 93 -4.33 12.96 7.69
N MET A 94 -5.39 12.38 8.24
CA MET A 94 -6.14 11.26 7.66
C MET A 94 -7.45 11.73 7.02
N GLY A 95 -7.83 11.09 5.92
CA GLY A 95 -9.17 11.19 5.33
C GLY A 95 -9.83 9.82 5.16
N LEU A 96 -11.11 9.82 4.76
CA LEU A 96 -11.88 8.65 4.36
C LEU A 96 -12.58 8.92 3.04
N LEU A 97 -12.31 8.09 2.03
CA LEU A 97 -12.99 8.07 0.73
C LEU A 97 -13.92 6.85 0.65
N LEU A 98 -15.20 7.08 0.34
CA LEU A 98 -16.21 6.06 0.13
C LEU A 98 -16.81 6.17 -1.28
N THR A 99 -16.85 5.06 -2.03
CA THR A 99 -17.44 4.99 -3.39
C THR A 99 -18.76 4.18 -3.42
N THR A 100 -19.44 4.16 -4.57
CA THR A 100 -20.62 3.32 -4.89
C THR A 100 -20.52 2.64 -6.27
N ASP A 101 -19.29 2.37 -6.71
CA ASP A 101 -18.96 1.93 -8.07
C ASP A 101 -17.97 0.77 -8.15
N GLU A 102 -17.51 0.22 -7.02
CA GLU A 102 -16.43 -0.79 -7.02
C GLU A 102 -16.86 -2.06 -7.78
N GLU A 103 -18.00 -2.64 -7.39
CA GLU A 103 -18.48 -3.95 -7.84
C GLU A 103 -18.83 -3.97 -9.34
N VAL A 104 -19.07 -2.79 -9.92
CA VAL A 104 -19.38 -2.63 -11.34
C VAL A 104 -18.15 -2.21 -12.18
N GLY A 105 -17.11 -1.62 -11.60
CA GLY A 105 -15.85 -1.35 -12.32
C GLY A 105 -14.93 -0.23 -11.81
N GLY A 106 -15.35 0.58 -10.84
CA GLY A 106 -14.52 1.55 -10.10
C GLY A 106 -14.08 2.82 -10.84
N ILE A 107 -14.41 2.96 -12.13
CA ILE A 107 -14.01 4.10 -12.97
C ILE A 107 -14.70 5.39 -12.51
N ASP A 108 -15.99 5.33 -12.19
CA ASP A 108 -16.79 6.46 -11.73
C ASP A 108 -16.65 6.70 -10.21
N GLY A 109 -15.93 5.81 -9.53
CA GLY A 109 -15.61 5.85 -8.10
C GLY A 109 -14.25 6.46 -7.79
N VAL A 110 -13.37 5.65 -7.18
CA VAL A 110 -12.05 6.08 -6.68
C VAL A 110 -11.20 6.71 -7.78
N ALA A 111 -11.19 6.15 -9.00
CA ALA A 111 -10.44 6.70 -10.12
C ALA A 111 -10.92 8.12 -10.49
N HIS A 112 -12.23 8.34 -10.56
CA HIS A 112 -12.81 9.67 -10.78
C HIS A 112 -12.40 10.66 -9.69
N VAL A 113 -12.54 10.29 -8.40
CA VAL A 113 -12.21 11.21 -7.29
C VAL A 113 -10.73 11.58 -7.28
N LEU A 114 -9.82 10.62 -7.50
CA LEU A 114 -8.39 10.89 -7.67
C LEU A 114 -8.13 11.86 -8.84
N GLY A 115 -8.91 11.79 -9.92
CA GLY A 115 -8.85 12.74 -11.04
C GLY A 115 -9.28 14.17 -10.69
N GLN A 116 -10.12 14.36 -9.66
CA GLN A 116 -10.68 15.67 -9.29
C GLN A 116 -9.95 16.35 -8.12
N ILE A 117 -9.41 15.59 -7.16
CA ILE A 117 -8.74 16.18 -5.98
C ILE A 117 -7.40 16.84 -6.37
N PRO A 118 -7.08 18.04 -5.83
CA PRO A 118 -5.86 18.79 -6.18
C PRO A 118 -4.60 18.30 -5.43
N TRP A 119 -4.67 17.14 -4.79
CA TRP A 119 -3.59 16.55 -3.97
C TRP A 119 -3.53 15.03 -4.17
N ARG A 120 -2.53 14.38 -3.58
CA ARG A 120 -2.36 12.92 -3.58
C ARG A 120 -2.06 12.44 -2.16
N PRO A 121 -2.73 11.38 -1.67
CA PRO A 121 -2.32 10.75 -0.43
C PRO A 121 -0.97 10.03 -0.63
N GLU A 122 -0.16 9.96 0.43
CA GLU A 122 1.12 9.26 0.44
C GLU A 122 0.96 7.75 0.66
N VAL A 123 -0.16 7.35 1.29
CA VAL A 123 -0.55 5.96 1.49
C VAL A 123 -2.07 5.82 1.63
N VAL A 124 -2.62 4.71 1.14
CA VAL A 124 -4.03 4.32 1.32
C VAL A 124 -4.13 3.02 2.11
N ILE A 125 -5.16 2.91 2.96
CA ILE A 125 -5.59 1.64 3.59
C ILE A 125 -6.93 1.25 2.97
N LEU A 126 -7.02 0.02 2.47
CA LEU A 126 -8.17 -0.48 1.71
C LEU A 126 -8.46 -1.95 2.11
N PRO A 127 -9.42 -2.21 3.01
CA PRO A 127 -9.81 -3.55 3.44
C PRO A 127 -10.79 -4.20 2.45
N ASP A 128 -10.25 -4.53 1.27
CA ASP A 128 -10.93 -5.06 0.09
C ASP A 128 -10.06 -6.20 -0.49
N GLY A 129 -9.86 -7.22 0.35
CA GLY A 129 -8.81 -8.24 0.21
C GLY A 129 -7.91 -8.38 1.44
N GLY A 130 -7.19 -9.50 1.54
CA GLY A 130 -6.25 -9.78 2.62
C GLY A 130 -6.93 -10.21 3.92
N ALA A 131 -7.85 -11.18 3.80
CA ALA A 131 -8.67 -11.68 4.92
C ALA A 131 -7.81 -12.17 6.09
N ASN A 132 -8.31 -11.98 7.33
CA ASN A 132 -7.57 -12.31 8.56
C ASN A 132 -6.21 -11.58 8.65
N MET A 133 -6.23 -10.27 8.37
CA MET A 133 -5.07 -9.37 8.50
C MET A 133 -3.85 -9.85 7.69
N GLN A 134 -4.09 -10.30 6.46
CA GLN A 134 -3.02 -10.60 5.49
C GLN A 134 -2.81 -9.37 4.61
N LEU A 135 -1.56 -9.02 4.28
CA LEU A 135 -1.26 -7.85 3.47
C LEU A 135 -1.08 -8.24 2.02
N VAL A 136 -2.03 -7.87 1.17
CA VAL A 136 -2.02 -8.18 -0.26
C VAL A 136 -0.97 -7.32 -0.96
N THR A 137 -0.08 -7.99 -1.70
CA THR A 137 1.02 -7.36 -2.46
C THR A 137 0.81 -7.39 -3.97
N GLU A 138 -0.06 -8.26 -4.46
CA GLU A 138 -0.44 -8.36 -5.88
C GLU A 138 -1.86 -8.93 -5.99
N GLN A 139 -2.69 -8.35 -6.85
CA GLN A 139 -3.95 -8.95 -7.33
C GLN A 139 -3.90 -9.09 -8.85
N LYS A 140 -4.48 -10.18 -9.40
CA LYS A 140 -4.54 -10.36 -10.86
C LYS A 140 -5.47 -9.32 -11.49
N GLY A 141 -5.03 -8.72 -12.59
CA GLY A 141 -5.84 -7.86 -13.44
C GLY A 141 -6.92 -8.64 -14.18
N LEU A 142 -7.95 -7.94 -14.65
CA LEU A 142 -9.11 -8.48 -15.34
C LEU A 142 -9.23 -7.91 -16.75
N LEU A 143 -9.49 -8.78 -17.71
CA LEU A 143 -9.78 -8.43 -19.10
C LEU A 143 -11.01 -9.22 -19.56
N HIS A 144 -12.12 -8.51 -19.83
CA HIS A 144 -13.30 -9.08 -20.47
C HIS A 144 -13.23 -8.85 -21.98
N LEU A 145 -13.28 -9.93 -22.75
CA LEU A 145 -13.33 -9.88 -24.22
C LEU A 145 -14.63 -10.48 -24.74
N ARG A 146 -15.15 -9.89 -25.81
CA ARG A 146 -16.24 -10.44 -26.60
C ARG A 146 -15.70 -10.83 -27.98
N LEU A 147 -15.83 -12.11 -28.30
CA LEU A 147 -15.45 -12.70 -29.58
C LEU A 147 -16.69 -12.82 -30.46
N GLU A 148 -16.62 -12.34 -31.70
CA GLU A 148 -17.74 -12.36 -32.64
C GLU A 148 -17.30 -13.06 -33.94
N ALA A 149 -18.14 -13.98 -34.44
CA ALA A 149 -17.86 -14.73 -35.66
C ALA A 149 -19.09 -14.75 -36.59
N PHE A 150 -18.82 -14.57 -37.87
CA PHE A 150 -19.79 -14.72 -38.95
C PHE A 150 -19.37 -15.83 -39.93
N GLY A 151 -20.35 -16.58 -40.41
CA GLY A 151 -20.20 -17.68 -41.34
C GLY A 151 -21.23 -17.59 -42.47
N THR A 152 -21.82 -18.71 -42.86
CA THR A 152 -22.84 -18.74 -43.93
C THR A 152 -23.89 -19.79 -43.62
N ALA A 153 -25.16 -19.38 -43.64
CA ALA A 153 -26.29 -20.25 -43.33
C ALA A 153 -26.49 -21.31 -44.43
N ALA A 154 -26.77 -22.53 -44.02
CA ALA A 154 -27.16 -23.62 -44.90
C ALA A 154 -28.11 -24.57 -44.17
N HIS A 155 -28.81 -25.43 -44.92
CA HIS A 155 -29.60 -26.51 -44.32
C HIS A 155 -28.67 -27.51 -43.61
N GLY A 156 -29.01 -27.93 -42.39
CA GLY A 156 -28.14 -28.75 -41.53
C GLY A 156 -27.74 -30.11 -42.12
N SER A 157 -28.52 -30.66 -43.05
CA SER A 157 -28.15 -31.87 -43.81
C SER A 157 -27.18 -31.63 -44.98
N ARG A 158 -26.76 -30.38 -45.23
CA ARG A 158 -25.84 -29.96 -46.28
C ARG A 158 -24.79 -28.98 -45.75
N PRO A 159 -24.05 -29.31 -44.67
CA PRO A 159 -23.20 -28.35 -43.96
C PRO A 159 -22.07 -27.79 -44.85
N TRP A 160 -21.59 -28.55 -45.84
CA TRP A 160 -20.60 -28.11 -46.83
C TRP A 160 -21.05 -26.96 -47.75
N LYS A 161 -22.33 -26.53 -47.67
CA LYS A 161 -22.84 -25.31 -48.34
C LYS A 161 -22.80 -24.07 -47.46
N GLY A 162 -22.43 -24.21 -46.19
CA GLY A 162 -22.34 -23.12 -45.23
C GLY A 162 -20.99 -23.09 -44.53
N ASP A 163 -20.87 -22.19 -43.56
CA ASP A 163 -19.74 -22.10 -42.65
C ASP A 163 -20.27 -21.78 -41.25
N SER A 164 -19.80 -22.52 -40.25
CA SER A 164 -20.32 -22.48 -38.89
C SER A 164 -19.55 -21.47 -38.06
N ALA A 165 -20.22 -20.39 -37.67
CA ALA A 165 -19.69 -19.39 -36.75
C ALA A 165 -19.34 -20.00 -35.38
N ILE A 166 -20.13 -20.97 -34.91
CA ILE A 166 -19.85 -21.71 -33.67
C ILE A 166 -18.55 -22.52 -33.82
N ASP A 167 -18.35 -23.23 -34.94
CA ASP A 167 -17.11 -23.98 -35.19
C ASP A 167 -15.88 -23.06 -35.18
N ARG A 168 -16.00 -21.86 -35.76
CA ARG A 168 -14.93 -20.86 -35.73
C ARG A 168 -14.59 -20.49 -34.29
N LEU A 169 -15.57 -20.05 -33.49
CA LEU A 169 -15.35 -19.69 -32.08
C LEU A 169 -14.78 -20.86 -31.27
N TYR A 170 -15.33 -22.07 -31.43
CA TYR A 170 -14.85 -23.27 -30.75
C TYR A 170 -13.38 -23.58 -31.08
N ARG A 171 -13.00 -23.55 -32.36
CA ARG A 171 -11.60 -23.72 -32.80
C ARG A 171 -10.71 -22.58 -32.31
N GLY A 172 -11.26 -21.36 -32.21
CA GLY A 172 -10.59 -20.19 -31.65
C GLY A 172 -10.25 -20.40 -30.18
N TYR A 173 -11.25 -20.72 -29.36
CA TYR A 173 -11.08 -21.03 -27.94
C TYR A 173 -10.12 -22.20 -27.71
N GLN A 174 -10.21 -23.28 -28.51
CA GLN A 174 -9.25 -24.39 -28.45
C GLN A 174 -7.80 -23.95 -28.72
N LYS A 175 -7.55 -22.98 -29.61
CA LYS A 175 -6.21 -22.40 -29.79
C LYS A 175 -5.81 -21.53 -28.59
N LEU A 176 -6.74 -20.76 -28.03
CA LEU A 176 -6.49 -19.89 -26.88
C LEU A 176 -6.07 -20.69 -25.64
N ILE A 177 -6.82 -21.72 -25.23
CA ILE A 177 -6.47 -22.54 -24.04
C ILE A 177 -5.20 -23.39 -24.22
N ARG A 178 -4.72 -23.58 -25.45
CA ARG A 178 -3.40 -24.17 -25.73
C ARG A 178 -2.26 -23.15 -25.60
N ALA A 179 -2.50 -21.90 -26.00
CA ALA A 179 -1.55 -20.80 -25.85
C ALA A 179 -1.50 -20.27 -24.40
N TYR A 180 -2.60 -20.41 -23.66
CA TYR A 180 -2.79 -20.03 -22.26
C TYR A 180 -3.32 -21.25 -21.48
N PRO A 181 -2.45 -22.22 -21.12
CA PRO A 181 -2.84 -23.35 -20.30
C PRO A 181 -3.42 -22.87 -18.95
N GLN A 182 -4.48 -23.51 -18.47
CA GLN A 182 -5.13 -23.09 -17.23
C GLN A 182 -4.20 -23.23 -16.01
N PRO A 183 -4.37 -22.40 -14.97
CA PRO A 183 -3.74 -22.61 -13.68
C PRO A 183 -4.27 -23.87 -13.01
N THR A 184 -3.45 -24.55 -12.21
CA THR A 184 -3.85 -25.76 -11.46
C THR A 184 -4.05 -25.54 -9.95
N SER A 185 -3.73 -24.36 -9.43
CA SER A 185 -3.90 -23.96 -8.02
C SER A 185 -3.87 -22.44 -7.89
N GLU A 186 -4.16 -21.92 -6.69
CA GLU A 186 -4.08 -20.47 -6.39
C GLU A 186 -2.65 -19.91 -6.50
N ASP A 187 -1.64 -20.73 -6.18
CA ASP A 187 -0.22 -20.41 -6.38
C ASP A 187 0.19 -20.31 -7.86
N ASP A 188 -0.63 -20.82 -8.77
CA ASP A 188 -0.35 -20.81 -10.20
C ASP A 188 -0.68 -19.45 -10.84
N TRP A 189 0.30 -18.56 -10.70
CA TRP A 189 0.26 -17.18 -11.15
C TRP A 189 0.49 -17.00 -12.66
N ARG A 190 -0.06 -17.90 -13.49
CA ARG A 190 -0.19 -17.69 -14.93
C ARG A 190 -1.47 -16.92 -15.28
N ILE A 191 -1.57 -16.54 -16.56
CA ILE A 191 -2.82 -16.03 -17.15
C ILE A 191 -3.82 -17.18 -17.25
N SER A 192 -5.06 -16.96 -16.81
CA SER A 192 -6.20 -17.85 -17.08
C SER A 192 -7.11 -17.26 -18.15
N ILE A 193 -7.82 -18.12 -18.89
CA ILE A 193 -8.86 -17.70 -19.85
C ILE A 193 -10.08 -18.62 -19.67
N MET A 194 -11.18 -18.09 -19.17
CA MET A 194 -12.45 -18.78 -19.05
C MET A 194 -13.40 -18.33 -20.16
N LEU A 195 -13.96 -19.27 -20.92
CA LEU A 195 -15.14 -19.03 -21.75
C LEU A 195 -16.37 -18.98 -20.83
N SER A 196 -16.87 -17.77 -20.54
CA SER A 196 -18.02 -17.57 -19.66
C SER A 196 -19.36 -17.78 -20.36
N GLU A 197 -19.44 -17.36 -21.63
CA GLU A 197 -20.67 -17.39 -22.43
C GLU A 197 -20.37 -17.82 -23.87
N LEU A 198 -21.30 -18.55 -24.50
CA LEU A 198 -21.24 -18.91 -25.91
C LEU A 198 -22.67 -18.98 -26.46
N HIS A 199 -22.98 -18.07 -27.38
CA HIS A 199 -24.29 -17.97 -28.04
C HIS A 199 -24.13 -18.16 -29.55
N GLY A 200 -25.04 -18.89 -30.19
CA GLY A 200 -25.02 -19.05 -31.63
C GLY A 200 -26.05 -20.06 -32.14
N GLY A 201 -26.43 -19.90 -33.41
CA GLY A 201 -27.50 -20.68 -34.03
C GLY A 201 -28.91 -20.16 -33.69
N LEU A 202 -29.85 -20.42 -34.60
CA LEU A 202 -31.25 -20.00 -34.45
C LEU A 202 -32.21 -21.20 -34.46
N THR A 203 -31.93 -22.20 -35.31
CA THR A 203 -32.67 -23.46 -35.36
C THR A 203 -31.71 -24.64 -35.46
N PRO A 204 -32.00 -25.80 -34.83
CA PRO A 204 -31.09 -26.95 -34.80
C PRO A 204 -30.87 -27.62 -36.17
N ASN A 205 -31.70 -27.30 -37.16
CA ASN A 205 -31.61 -27.80 -38.54
C ASN A 205 -30.93 -26.83 -39.52
N SER A 206 -30.20 -25.83 -39.02
CA SER A 206 -29.46 -24.86 -39.83
C SER A 206 -27.99 -24.76 -39.41
N VAL A 207 -27.09 -24.46 -40.35
CA VAL A 207 -25.70 -24.10 -40.04
C VAL A 207 -25.67 -22.70 -39.41
N PRO A 208 -25.13 -22.54 -38.18
CA PRO A 208 -25.06 -21.25 -37.50
C PRO A 208 -24.20 -20.24 -38.26
N TRP A 209 -24.82 -19.19 -38.80
CA TRP A 209 -24.12 -18.14 -39.55
C TRP A 209 -23.58 -17.00 -38.67
N MET A 210 -23.98 -16.94 -37.40
CA MET A 210 -23.54 -15.95 -36.41
C MET A 210 -23.36 -16.64 -35.06
N ALA A 211 -22.31 -16.27 -34.35
CA ALA A 211 -22.05 -16.69 -32.98
C ALA A 211 -21.23 -15.63 -32.24
N GLU A 212 -21.42 -15.57 -30.92
CA GLU A 212 -20.73 -14.69 -29.99
C GLU A 212 -20.23 -15.48 -28.77
N ALA A 213 -19.10 -15.09 -28.19
CA ALA A 213 -18.55 -15.68 -26.99
C ALA A 213 -17.91 -14.63 -26.07
N SER A 214 -18.10 -14.78 -24.76
CA SER A 214 -17.48 -13.92 -23.75
C SER A 214 -16.33 -14.66 -23.06
N LEU A 215 -15.22 -13.95 -22.84
CA LEU A 215 -14.05 -14.46 -22.13
C LEU A 215 -13.76 -13.62 -20.88
N ASP A 216 -13.59 -14.29 -19.74
CA ASP A 216 -12.93 -13.72 -18.55
C ASP A 216 -11.46 -14.14 -18.54
N ILE A 217 -10.57 -13.15 -18.44
CA ILE A 217 -9.12 -13.34 -18.51
C ILE A 217 -8.49 -12.67 -17.31
N ARG A 218 -7.83 -13.46 -16.45
CA ARG A 218 -7.08 -12.95 -15.29
C ARG A 218 -5.59 -12.97 -15.58
N PHE A 219 -4.87 -11.89 -15.28
CA PHE A 219 -3.44 -11.75 -15.61
C PHE A 219 -2.61 -11.12 -14.47
N PRO A 220 -1.40 -11.62 -14.16
CA PRO A 220 -0.49 -10.99 -13.20
C PRO A 220 -0.01 -9.59 -13.62
N ALA A 221 0.53 -8.81 -12.67
CA ALA A 221 1.03 -7.46 -12.90
C ALA A 221 2.31 -7.40 -13.77
N THR A 222 2.92 -8.55 -14.09
CA THR A 222 4.00 -8.65 -15.08
C THR A 222 3.51 -8.59 -16.53
N TYR A 223 2.20 -8.65 -16.78
CA TYR A 223 1.62 -8.62 -18.11
C TYR A 223 0.82 -7.34 -18.39
N ASN A 224 0.86 -6.88 -19.64
CA ASN A 224 0.04 -5.78 -20.11
C ASN A 224 -1.19 -6.29 -20.87
N ALA A 225 -2.38 -5.82 -20.49
CA ALA A 225 -3.65 -6.22 -21.13
C ALA A 225 -3.67 -5.97 -22.65
N GLY A 226 -3.07 -4.88 -23.13
CA GLY A 226 -2.97 -4.55 -24.55
C GLY A 226 -2.14 -5.58 -25.34
N GLU A 227 -1.06 -6.08 -24.76
CA GLU A 227 -0.26 -7.15 -25.39
C GLU A 227 -0.98 -8.50 -25.38
N ILE A 228 -1.72 -8.81 -24.31
CA ILE A 228 -2.62 -9.99 -24.27
C ILE A 228 -3.66 -9.89 -25.40
N VAL A 229 -4.34 -8.75 -25.55
CA VAL A 229 -5.32 -8.51 -26.64
C VAL A 229 -4.68 -8.66 -28.02
N LYS A 230 -3.48 -8.11 -28.24
CA LYS A 230 -2.75 -8.25 -29.52
C LYS A 230 -2.43 -9.73 -29.81
N HIS A 231 -1.98 -10.48 -28.82
CA HIS A 231 -1.66 -11.90 -28.99
C HIS A 231 -2.91 -12.74 -29.27
N ILE A 232 -4.00 -12.52 -28.53
CA ILE A 232 -5.30 -13.18 -28.75
C ILE A 232 -5.81 -12.92 -30.17
N ARG A 233 -5.80 -11.65 -30.62
CA ARG A 233 -6.14 -11.28 -32.01
C ARG A 233 -5.30 -12.04 -33.03
N LYS A 234 -3.98 -12.18 -32.82
CA LYS A 234 -3.09 -12.94 -33.69
C LYS A 234 -3.43 -14.44 -33.74
N ILE A 235 -3.80 -15.04 -32.61
CA ILE A 235 -4.18 -16.47 -32.53
C ILE A 235 -5.46 -16.77 -33.33
N VAL A 236 -6.45 -15.87 -33.25
CA VAL A 236 -7.78 -16.08 -33.87
C VAL A 236 -7.93 -15.50 -35.28
N ALA A 237 -6.99 -14.67 -35.75
CA ALA A 237 -7.06 -13.98 -37.05
C ALA A 237 -7.40 -14.90 -38.24
N GLN A 238 -6.79 -16.09 -38.32
CA GLN A 238 -7.02 -17.06 -39.39
C GLN A 238 -8.43 -17.69 -39.40
N LEU A 239 -9.20 -17.51 -38.32
CA LEU A 239 -10.58 -18.00 -38.20
C LEU A 239 -11.61 -16.88 -38.48
N ALA A 240 -11.14 -15.68 -38.84
CA ALA A 240 -11.95 -14.48 -39.05
C ALA A 240 -12.97 -14.26 -37.90
N ILE A 241 -12.41 -14.22 -36.69
CA ILE A 241 -13.10 -13.87 -35.44
C ILE A 241 -12.68 -12.44 -35.06
N THR A 242 -13.67 -11.59 -34.80
CA THR A 242 -13.44 -10.22 -34.30
C THR A 242 -13.27 -10.25 -32.78
N VAL A 243 -12.35 -9.44 -32.24
CA VAL A 243 -12.06 -9.38 -30.80
C VAL A 243 -12.34 -7.98 -30.28
N HIS A 244 -13.43 -7.84 -29.52
CA HIS A 244 -13.83 -6.62 -28.84
C HIS A 244 -13.32 -6.66 -27.39
N VAL A 245 -12.79 -5.54 -26.91
CA VAL A 245 -12.45 -5.35 -25.50
C VAL A 245 -13.68 -4.75 -24.83
N VAL A 246 -14.20 -5.42 -23.79
CA VAL A 246 -15.41 -5.02 -23.07
C VAL A 246 -15.04 -4.25 -21.80
N LYS A 247 -14.15 -4.83 -20.97
CA LYS A 247 -13.68 -4.24 -19.71
C LYS A 247 -12.20 -4.55 -19.54
N VAL A 248 -11.45 -3.58 -19.00
CA VAL A 248 -10.06 -3.77 -18.57
C VAL A 248 -9.94 -3.17 -17.17
N VAL A 249 -9.44 -3.96 -16.23
CA VAL A 249 -9.00 -3.49 -14.92
C VAL A 249 -7.55 -3.96 -14.77
N PRO A 250 -6.56 -3.05 -14.65
CA PRO A 250 -5.17 -3.43 -14.44
C PRO A 250 -4.97 -4.34 -13.21
N ALA A 251 -3.89 -5.11 -13.20
CA ALA A 251 -3.47 -5.81 -12.00
C ALA A 251 -3.02 -4.80 -10.93
N MET A 252 -3.37 -5.04 -9.66
CA MET A 252 -2.81 -4.28 -8.54
C MET A 252 -1.45 -4.85 -8.20
N LYS A 253 -0.47 -3.98 -7.95
CA LYS A 253 0.80 -4.34 -7.36
C LYS A 253 1.24 -3.30 -6.33
N MET A 254 1.69 -3.78 -5.18
CA MET A 254 2.27 -2.98 -4.12
C MET A 254 3.73 -3.39 -3.91
N ASP A 255 4.63 -2.41 -3.78
CA ASP A 255 6.03 -2.67 -3.45
C ASP A 255 6.14 -3.14 -1.99
N SER A 256 6.52 -4.42 -1.81
CA SER A 256 6.73 -5.01 -0.48
C SER A 256 7.90 -4.40 0.29
N GLN A 257 8.79 -3.65 -0.38
CA GLN A 257 9.89 -2.92 0.25
C GLN A 257 9.53 -1.47 0.62
N ASN A 258 8.29 -1.02 0.34
CA ASN A 258 7.84 0.31 0.70
C ASN A 258 7.86 0.51 2.23
N SER A 259 8.34 1.67 2.69
CA SER A 259 8.43 1.98 4.13
C SER A 259 7.10 1.96 4.89
N SER A 260 5.98 2.03 4.18
CA SER A 260 4.63 1.91 4.74
C SER A 260 4.27 0.47 5.11
N VAL A 261 4.75 -0.52 4.33
CA VAL A 261 4.58 -1.96 4.61
C VAL A 261 5.33 -2.34 5.88
N ALA A 262 6.62 -1.99 5.95
CA ALA A 262 7.44 -2.24 7.13
C ALA A 262 6.88 -1.57 8.40
N LEU A 263 6.38 -0.33 8.29
CA LEU A 263 5.71 0.34 9.40
C LEU A 263 4.45 -0.42 9.82
N LEU A 264 3.56 -0.77 8.88
CA LEU A 264 2.32 -1.47 9.19
C LEU A 264 2.57 -2.81 9.90
N GLN A 265 3.56 -3.58 9.45
CA GLN A 265 3.95 -4.83 10.10
C GLN A 265 4.50 -4.60 11.52
N GLN A 266 5.33 -3.58 11.74
CA GLN A 266 5.83 -3.20 13.07
C GLN A 266 4.68 -2.74 14.00
N THR A 267 3.78 -1.90 13.50
CA THR A 267 2.61 -1.44 14.26
C THR A 267 1.68 -2.62 14.58
N ALA A 268 1.40 -3.52 13.64
CA ALA A 268 0.54 -4.68 13.88
C ALA A 268 1.12 -5.65 14.93
N GLN A 269 2.44 -5.87 14.88
CA GLN A 269 3.13 -6.69 15.88
C GLN A 269 3.06 -6.08 17.28
N SER A 270 3.13 -4.74 17.40
CA SER A 270 3.08 -4.04 18.69
C SER A 270 1.66 -3.82 19.25
N VAL A 271 0.65 -3.63 18.39
CA VAL A 271 -0.74 -3.33 18.81
C VAL A 271 -1.58 -4.58 18.96
N ALA A 272 -1.48 -5.50 18.01
CA ALA A 272 -2.37 -6.65 17.88
C ALA A 272 -1.67 -7.98 18.16
N GLY A 273 -0.36 -7.98 18.44
CA GLY A 273 0.46 -9.20 18.49
C GLY A 273 0.43 -9.99 17.18
N THR A 274 0.04 -9.34 16.08
CA THR A 274 -0.34 -9.99 14.82
C THR A 274 0.72 -9.67 13.77
N PHE A 275 1.34 -10.71 13.22
CA PHE A 275 2.16 -10.58 12.02
C PHE A 275 1.23 -10.52 10.81
N LEU A 276 1.42 -9.53 9.94
CA LEU A 276 0.73 -9.41 8.65
C LEU A 276 1.59 -10.12 7.59
N PRO A 277 1.30 -11.38 7.21
CA PRO A 277 2.03 -12.05 6.14
C PRO A 277 1.74 -11.35 4.81
N LEU A 278 2.73 -11.33 3.93
CA LEU A 278 2.56 -10.84 2.57
C LEU A 278 1.93 -11.93 1.72
N VAL A 279 0.80 -11.63 1.08
CA VAL A 279 0.08 -12.56 0.21
C VAL A 279 -0.15 -11.96 -1.17
N ARG A 280 -0.64 -12.78 -2.09
CA ARG A 280 -1.12 -12.36 -3.41
C ARG A 280 -2.45 -13.05 -3.65
N GLU A 281 -3.42 -12.36 -4.23
CA GLU A 281 -4.76 -12.91 -4.44
C GLU A 281 -5.12 -12.98 -5.93
N VAL A 282 -5.94 -13.97 -6.31
CA VAL A 282 -6.43 -14.12 -7.69
C VAL A 282 -7.68 -13.27 -7.98
N THR A 283 -8.25 -12.67 -6.92
CA THR A 283 -9.33 -11.68 -6.91
C THR A 283 -8.86 -10.35 -7.51
N ILE A 284 -9.74 -9.35 -7.52
CA ILE A 284 -9.41 -8.00 -7.99
C ILE A 284 -10.30 -6.95 -7.31
N SER A 285 -9.68 -5.87 -6.83
CA SER A 285 -10.33 -4.62 -6.46
C SER A 285 -10.02 -3.54 -7.52
N PRO A 286 -11.02 -2.99 -8.25
CA PRO A 286 -10.82 -1.88 -9.16
C PRO A 286 -10.37 -0.59 -8.43
N ALA A 287 -10.74 -0.41 -7.16
CA ALA A 287 -10.24 0.68 -6.33
C ALA A 287 -8.71 0.56 -6.12
N ALA A 288 -8.24 -0.63 -5.75
CA ALA A 288 -6.81 -0.89 -5.56
C ALA A 288 -6.03 -0.84 -6.87
N SER A 289 -6.64 -1.31 -7.96
CA SER A 289 -6.10 -1.20 -9.32
C SER A 289 -5.90 0.26 -9.76
N ALA A 290 -6.88 1.14 -9.51
CA ALA A 290 -6.79 2.56 -9.81
C ALA A 290 -5.73 3.29 -8.97
N LEU A 291 -5.61 2.95 -7.68
CA LEU A 291 -4.58 3.47 -6.78
C LEU A 291 -3.16 3.04 -7.20
N SER A 292 -2.99 1.74 -7.48
CA SER A 292 -1.73 1.16 -7.97
C SER A 292 -1.32 1.75 -9.33
N SER A 293 -2.28 1.94 -10.25
CA SER A 293 -2.06 2.61 -11.54
C SER A 293 -1.73 4.12 -11.42
N SER A 294 -1.90 4.69 -10.23
CA SER A 294 -1.56 6.08 -9.90
C SER A 294 -0.26 6.19 -9.08
N ASP A 295 0.50 5.11 -8.96
CA ASP A 295 1.71 4.96 -8.12
C ASP A 295 1.47 5.28 -6.62
N ILE A 296 0.24 5.10 -6.13
CA ILE A 296 -0.12 5.36 -4.72
C ILE A 296 0.06 4.09 -3.88
N PRO A 297 0.94 4.08 -2.85
CA PRO A 297 1.10 2.96 -1.93
C PRO A 297 -0.23 2.55 -1.29
N THR A 298 -0.66 1.31 -1.55
CA THR A 298 -1.95 0.79 -1.08
C THR A 298 -1.73 -0.40 -0.16
N LEU A 299 -2.05 -0.21 1.12
CA LEU A 299 -2.01 -1.22 2.17
C LEU A 299 -3.36 -1.93 2.21
N MET A 300 -3.46 -3.03 1.45
CA MET A 300 -4.67 -3.84 1.36
C MET A 300 -4.63 -4.99 2.35
N PHE A 301 -5.46 -4.93 3.38
CA PHE A 301 -5.65 -5.98 4.39
C PHE A 301 -6.98 -5.74 5.09
N GLN A 302 -7.68 -6.80 5.49
CA GLN A 302 -9.01 -6.70 6.08
C GLN A 302 -9.16 -7.58 7.33
N PRO A 303 -10.25 -7.40 8.12
CA PRO A 303 -10.56 -8.28 9.25
C PRO A 303 -10.64 -9.77 8.89
N GLN A 304 -10.83 -10.63 9.88
CA GLN A 304 -11.25 -12.00 9.61
C GLN A 304 -12.71 -11.99 9.15
N CYS A 305 -12.95 -12.51 7.96
CA CYS A 305 -14.25 -12.57 7.29
C CYS A 305 -14.28 -13.72 6.29
N GLY A 306 -15.44 -13.97 5.68
CA GLY A 306 -15.59 -15.00 4.66
C GLY A 306 -16.90 -14.90 3.87
N ASN A 307 -17.02 -15.76 2.87
CA ASN A 307 -18.17 -15.91 1.98
C ASN A 307 -18.48 -14.62 1.16
N TRP A 308 -17.44 -13.94 0.64
CA TRP A 308 -17.59 -12.84 -0.32
C TRP A 308 -18.47 -13.28 -1.49
N HIS A 309 -19.45 -12.45 -1.86
CA HIS A 309 -20.43 -12.67 -2.92
C HIS A 309 -21.32 -13.93 -2.75
N GLU A 310 -21.05 -14.79 -1.77
CA GLU A 310 -21.80 -16.00 -1.44
C GLU A 310 -22.92 -15.74 -0.40
N GLU A 311 -23.60 -16.81 0.02
CA GLU A 311 -24.58 -16.80 1.10
C GLU A 311 -23.91 -16.75 2.48
N SER A 312 -24.60 -16.15 3.44
CA SER A 312 -24.12 -16.03 4.84
C SER A 312 -22.74 -15.35 4.98
N GLU A 313 -22.42 -14.41 4.08
CA GLU A 313 -21.31 -13.47 4.20
C GLU A 313 -21.17 -12.92 5.62
N TRP A 314 -19.96 -12.90 6.17
CA TRP A 314 -19.72 -12.58 7.59
C TRP A 314 -18.38 -11.91 7.86
N VAL A 315 -18.33 -11.10 8.93
CA VAL A 315 -17.12 -10.51 9.52
C VAL A 315 -17.06 -10.79 11.02
N ASP A 316 -15.86 -11.12 11.51
CA ASP A 316 -15.59 -11.31 12.94
C ASP A 316 -15.36 -9.96 13.64
N LEU A 317 -16.11 -9.72 14.72
CA LEU A 317 -16.17 -8.46 15.45
C LEU A 317 -14.86 -8.16 16.21
N VAL A 318 -14.14 -9.20 16.65
CA VAL A 318 -12.89 -9.06 17.40
C VAL A 318 -11.76 -8.56 16.48
N SER A 319 -11.63 -9.16 15.30
CA SER A 319 -10.69 -8.76 14.26
C SER A 319 -11.07 -7.42 13.62
N LEU A 320 -12.37 -7.09 13.51
CA LEU A 320 -12.81 -5.76 13.10
C LEU A 320 -12.36 -4.67 14.07
N ALA A 321 -12.45 -4.91 15.39
CA ALA A 321 -11.91 -4.00 16.41
C ALA A 321 -10.37 -3.91 16.35
N LYS A 322 -9.66 -5.02 16.08
CA LYS A 322 -8.21 -5.02 15.85
C LYS A 322 -7.83 -4.20 14.61
N PHE A 323 -8.54 -4.36 13.50
CA PHE A 323 -8.36 -3.60 12.26
C PHE A 323 -8.50 -2.10 12.49
N ARG A 324 -9.58 -1.69 13.17
CA ARG A 324 -9.83 -0.30 13.59
C ARG A 324 -8.66 0.28 14.39
N ASN A 325 -8.19 -0.44 15.41
CA ASN A 325 -7.09 0.00 16.26
C ASN A 325 -5.74 0.03 15.54
N LEU A 326 -5.49 -0.91 14.62
CA LEU A 326 -4.30 -0.90 13.77
C LEU A 326 -4.31 0.32 12.84
N CYS A 327 -5.43 0.65 12.19
CA CYS A 327 -5.54 1.83 11.32
C CYS A 327 -5.23 3.12 12.08
N VAL A 328 -5.81 3.31 13.28
CA VAL A 328 -5.55 4.48 14.13
C VAL A 328 -4.08 4.56 14.52
N ARG A 329 -3.49 3.45 14.98
CA ARG A 329 -2.11 3.47 15.46
C ARG A 329 -1.12 3.66 14.31
N PHE A 330 -1.31 2.96 13.20
CA PHE A 330 -0.51 3.16 11.99
C PHE A 330 -0.56 4.61 11.56
N ALA A 331 -1.74 5.24 11.59
CA ALA A 331 -1.88 6.63 11.23
C ALA A 331 -1.11 7.57 12.14
N LYS A 332 -1.17 7.37 13.46
CA LYS A 332 -0.35 8.13 14.42
C LYS A 332 1.14 7.90 14.18
N ASP A 333 1.58 6.65 14.01
CA ASP A 333 2.98 6.30 13.72
C ASP A 333 3.45 6.82 12.35
N TYR A 334 2.54 7.00 11.38
CA TYR A 334 2.82 7.49 10.02
C TYR A 334 2.73 9.02 9.88
N LEU A 335 1.89 9.68 10.67
CA LEU A 335 1.73 11.15 10.66
C LEU A 335 2.70 11.85 11.61
N ASN A 336 3.06 11.20 12.72
CA ASN A 336 4.18 11.63 13.58
C ASN A 336 5.56 11.44 12.90
N LYS A 337 5.59 10.95 11.64
CA LYS A 337 6.78 10.92 10.78
C LYS A 337 7.18 12.33 10.31
N ASP A 338 7.64 13.14 11.24
CA ASP A 338 8.78 14.04 11.01
C ASP A 338 10.09 13.21 11.07
N PHE A 339 10.10 12.07 10.36
CA PHE A 339 11.26 11.20 10.26
C PHE A 339 12.16 11.69 9.15
N HIS A 340 13.21 12.43 9.52
CA HIS A 340 14.34 12.63 8.62
C HIS A 340 15.08 11.30 8.44
N THR A 341 14.68 10.54 7.42
CA THR A 341 15.39 9.32 6.99
C THR A 341 16.67 9.74 6.28
N LYS A 342 17.72 10.05 7.05
CA LYS A 342 19.06 10.31 6.52
C LYS A 342 19.76 8.98 6.26
N ALA A 343 19.76 8.53 5.02
CA ALA A 343 20.60 7.42 4.58
C ALA A 343 22.08 7.81 4.79
N MET A 344 22.81 7.00 5.57
CA MET A 344 24.24 7.20 5.82
C MET A 344 24.98 5.90 5.47
N GLY A 345 25.55 5.88 4.27
CA GLY A 345 26.17 4.68 3.73
C GLY A 345 25.21 3.50 3.58
N ASN A 346 25.73 2.30 3.77
CA ASN A 346 24.99 1.04 3.63
C ASN A 346 24.08 0.68 4.84
N GLY A 347 23.83 1.63 5.76
CA GLY A 347 22.92 1.46 6.91
C GLY A 347 21.92 2.61 7.02
N LYS A 348 20.63 2.29 7.17
CA LYS A 348 19.56 3.29 7.35
C LYS A 348 19.32 3.55 8.85
N PHE A 349 19.42 4.82 9.24
CA PHE A 349 19.07 5.32 10.56
C PHE A 349 17.87 6.25 10.38
N VAL A 350 16.80 6.08 11.15
CA VAL A 350 15.60 6.92 11.04
C VAL A 350 15.56 7.86 12.25
N LEU A 351 15.55 9.18 12.01
CA LEU A 351 15.61 10.19 13.08
C LEU A 351 14.21 10.65 13.49
N ASP A 352 13.75 10.32 14.70
CA ASP A 352 12.51 10.85 15.26
C ASP A 352 12.79 12.19 15.95
N ALA A 353 12.51 13.31 15.27
CA ALA A 353 12.66 14.63 15.89
C ALA A 353 11.68 14.87 17.04
N SER A 354 10.49 14.27 16.98
CA SER A 354 9.38 14.47 17.92
C SER A 354 9.61 13.70 19.22
N ASN A 355 9.97 12.41 19.12
CA ASN A 355 10.33 11.58 20.28
C ASN A 355 11.79 11.77 20.73
N ARG A 356 12.60 12.48 19.92
CA ARG A 356 14.05 12.65 20.11
C ARG A 356 14.78 11.31 20.10
N SER A 357 14.42 10.43 19.18
CA SER A 357 14.93 9.06 19.10
C SER A 357 15.58 8.77 17.76
N ILE A 358 16.33 7.66 17.69
CA ILE A 358 16.76 7.09 16.42
C ILE A 358 16.35 5.62 16.35
N LEU A 359 15.87 5.19 15.18
CA LEU A 359 15.66 3.78 14.88
C LEU A 359 16.81 3.22 14.05
N ILE A 360 17.30 2.05 14.47
CA ILE A 360 18.42 1.33 13.86
C ILE A 360 18.06 -0.16 13.90
N ASN A 361 18.03 -0.84 12.74
CA ASN A 361 17.70 -2.27 12.68
C ASN A 361 16.42 -2.67 13.47
N ALA A 362 15.40 -1.79 13.45
CA ALA A 362 14.14 -1.87 14.19
C ALA A 362 14.19 -1.68 15.73
N GLU A 363 15.34 -1.33 16.32
CA GLU A 363 15.44 -0.90 17.72
C GLU A 363 15.40 0.63 17.85
N GLU A 364 14.63 1.15 18.83
CA GLU A 364 14.47 2.59 19.08
C GLU A 364 15.32 3.08 20.26
N TYR A 365 16.03 4.18 20.05
CA TYR A 365 16.93 4.78 21.05
C TYR A 365 16.61 6.24 21.33
N ILE A 366 15.92 6.50 22.44
CA ILE A 366 15.52 7.85 22.88
C ILE A 366 16.69 8.62 23.53
N PHE A 367 16.79 9.93 23.25
CA PHE A 367 17.78 10.87 23.79
C PHE A 367 17.13 11.96 24.67
N PRO A 368 17.76 12.34 25.80
CA PRO A 368 17.38 13.53 26.55
C PRO A 368 17.50 14.81 25.69
N GLN A 369 16.61 15.80 25.92
CA GLN A 369 16.49 17.02 25.10
C GLN A 369 17.83 17.71 24.75
N LYS A 370 18.69 17.96 25.75
CA LYS A 370 20.01 18.58 25.53
C LYS A 370 20.96 17.73 24.68
N MET A 371 20.88 16.41 24.84
CA MET A 371 21.68 15.44 24.10
C MET A 371 21.19 15.31 22.65
N TRP A 372 19.87 15.37 22.45
CA TRP A 372 19.25 15.43 21.12
C TRP A 372 19.69 16.68 20.35
N GLY A 373 19.58 17.87 20.94
CA GLY A 373 19.99 19.12 20.28
C GLY A 373 21.43 19.08 19.78
N VAL A 374 22.38 18.63 20.61
CA VAL A 374 23.78 18.43 20.22
C VAL A 374 23.90 17.43 19.07
N PHE A 375 23.21 16.29 19.14
CA PHE A 375 23.25 15.24 18.12
C PHE A 375 22.66 15.67 16.76
N SER A 376 21.49 16.32 16.77
CA SER A 376 20.86 16.86 15.56
C SER A 376 21.76 17.88 14.85
N TYR A 377 22.36 18.81 15.60
CA TYR A 377 23.29 19.80 15.03
C TYR A 377 24.53 19.16 14.38
N LEU A 378 25.05 18.08 14.96
CA LEU A 378 26.17 17.31 14.40
C LEU A 378 25.77 16.54 13.13
N ILE A 379 24.54 16.03 13.06
CA ILE A 379 23.99 15.37 11.87
C ILE A 379 23.68 16.36 10.74
N GLU A 380 23.24 17.58 11.07
CA GLU A 380 23.06 18.68 10.12
C GLU A 380 24.41 19.11 9.50
N ASN A 381 25.49 19.01 10.29
CA ASN A 381 26.85 19.38 9.91
C ASN A 381 27.77 18.16 9.68
N LEU A 382 27.21 17.06 9.17
CA LEU A 382 27.96 15.83 8.86
C LEU A 382 29.17 16.14 7.96
N GLY A 383 30.33 15.54 8.28
CA GLY A 383 31.58 15.77 7.56
C GLY A 383 32.23 17.14 7.82
N LYS A 384 31.65 18.01 8.66
CA LYS A 384 32.18 19.34 9.02
C LYS A 384 32.57 19.42 10.49
N THR A 385 33.62 20.18 10.80
CA THR A 385 34.03 20.46 12.18
C THR A 385 33.12 21.50 12.81
N CYS A 386 32.31 21.08 13.78
CA CYS A 386 31.49 21.95 14.62
C CYS A 386 32.35 22.50 15.77
N THR A 387 32.41 23.83 15.94
CA THR A 387 33.20 24.42 17.03
C THR A 387 32.57 24.13 18.40
N ARG A 388 33.37 24.12 19.46
CA ARG A 388 32.85 23.98 20.84
C ARG A 388 31.83 25.07 21.18
N GLN A 389 32.04 26.30 20.69
CA GLN A 389 31.14 27.43 20.95
C GLN A 389 29.79 27.27 20.23
N SER A 390 29.80 26.72 19.01
CA SER A 390 28.58 26.37 18.26
C SER A 390 27.72 25.36 19.03
N LEU A 391 28.33 24.32 19.61
CA LEU A 391 27.58 23.29 20.37
C LEU A 391 27.10 23.79 21.75
N LEU A 392 27.83 24.70 22.40
CA LEU A 392 27.36 25.34 23.63
C LEU A 392 26.18 26.29 23.37
N HIS A 393 26.16 26.95 22.21
CA HIS A 393 25.04 27.78 21.78
C HIS A 393 23.75 26.94 21.57
N VAL A 394 23.87 25.75 20.96
CA VAL A 394 22.75 24.78 20.83
C VAL A 394 22.18 24.33 22.19
N LEU A 395 22.98 24.37 23.26
CA LEU A 395 22.55 24.04 24.62
C LEU A 395 21.91 25.21 25.38
N ASN A 396 21.93 26.44 24.83
CA ASN A 396 21.61 27.69 25.54
C ASN A 396 22.40 27.84 26.86
N GLU A 397 23.68 27.47 26.87
CA GLU A 397 24.54 27.55 28.04
C GLU A 397 25.77 28.45 27.79
N ASP A 398 25.92 29.50 28.60
CA ASP A 398 27.12 30.33 28.62
C ASP A 398 28.37 29.49 28.98
N GLY A 399 29.55 29.97 28.54
CA GLY A 399 30.81 29.20 28.44
C GLY A 399 31.38 28.50 29.69
N LYS A 400 30.69 28.54 30.84
CA LYS A 400 30.98 27.75 32.05
C LYS A 400 30.57 26.28 31.94
N ALA A 401 29.76 25.88 30.95
CA ALA A 401 29.24 24.52 30.80
C ALA A 401 30.18 23.48 30.14
N LYS A 402 31.49 23.78 30.01
CA LYS A 402 32.47 22.88 29.36
C LYS A 402 32.41 21.42 29.85
N PRO A 403 32.34 21.09 31.17
CA PRO A 403 32.26 19.70 31.61
C PRO A 403 30.96 18.98 31.18
N ALA A 404 29.85 19.71 31.07
CA ALA A 404 28.56 19.15 30.69
C ALA A 404 28.55 18.72 29.22
N LEU A 405 29.09 19.56 28.31
CA LEU A 405 29.21 19.20 26.90
C LEU A 405 30.12 17.98 26.70
N GLU A 406 31.31 17.94 27.31
CA GLU A 406 32.23 16.80 27.18
C GLU A 406 31.57 15.50 27.71
N MET A 407 30.80 15.56 28.80
CA MET A 407 30.00 14.43 29.31
C MET A 407 28.89 14.02 28.32
N MET A 408 28.18 14.96 27.71
CA MET A 408 27.14 14.64 26.72
C MET A 408 27.73 13.99 25.47
N ILE A 409 28.85 14.50 24.94
CA ILE A 409 29.58 13.90 23.82
C ILE A 409 30.08 12.49 24.19
N SER A 410 30.55 12.28 25.42
CA SER A 410 30.93 10.95 25.91
C SER A 410 29.76 9.96 25.95
N ARG A 411 28.59 10.37 26.46
CA ARG A 411 27.37 9.54 26.47
C ARG A 411 26.81 9.28 25.08
N LEU A 412 26.89 10.26 24.16
CA LEU A 412 26.56 10.08 22.75
C LEU A 412 27.45 9.01 22.11
N ARG A 413 28.77 9.08 22.31
CA ARG A 413 29.71 8.03 21.87
C ARG A 413 29.34 6.67 22.46
N GLN A 414 29.03 6.57 23.76
CA GLN A 414 28.65 5.30 24.38
C GLN A 414 27.37 4.70 23.78
N LYS A 415 26.32 5.49 23.59
CA LYS A 415 25.10 5.03 22.90
C LYS A 415 25.43 4.59 21.47
N LEU A 416 26.06 5.45 20.68
CA LEU A 416 26.37 5.19 19.26
C LEU A 416 27.33 4.00 19.05
N ASN A 417 28.22 3.73 20.00
CA ASN A 417 29.12 2.56 19.98
C ASN A 417 28.45 1.24 20.30
N GLY A 418 27.27 1.23 20.95
CA GLY A 418 26.56 0.00 21.29
C GLY A 418 25.95 -0.71 20.08
N PHE A 419 25.94 -0.08 18.90
CA PHE A 419 25.14 -0.51 17.76
C PHE A 419 25.87 -1.42 16.76
N THR A 420 27.19 -1.59 16.85
CA THR A 420 27.94 -2.59 16.08
C THR A 420 29.22 -3.03 16.82
N ASN A 421 29.83 -4.16 16.43
CA ASN A 421 31.16 -4.58 16.93
C ASN A 421 32.32 -3.62 16.54
N LYS A 422 32.05 -2.55 15.79
CA LYS A 422 32.98 -1.45 15.48
C LYS A 422 32.35 -0.09 15.90
N PRO A 423 33.12 0.79 16.56
CA PRO A 423 32.59 2.02 17.15
C PRO A 423 32.16 3.09 16.13
N PHE A 424 31.17 3.91 16.51
CA PHE A 424 30.82 5.20 15.90
C PHE A 424 31.32 6.34 16.81
N SER A 425 32.11 7.27 16.29
CA SER A 425 32.60 8.36 17.15
C SER A 425 32.68 9.72 16.47
N LEU A 426 32.49 10.73 17.31
CA LEU A 426 33.01 12.06 17.02
C LEU A 426 34.53 12.11 17.17
N ASN A 427 35.21 12.55 16.11
CA ASN A 427 36.62 12.93 16.15
C ASN A 427 36.76 14.38 16.68
N THR A 428 37.84 14.69 17.39
CA THR A 428 38.20 16.07 17.78
C THR A 428 39.33 16.59 16.91
N VAL A 429 39.09 17.66 16.16
CA VAL A 429 40.07 18.21 15.21
C VAL A 429 40.94 19.26 15.92
N TRP A 430 42.21 18.93 16.18
CA TRP A 430 43.26 19.83 16.69
C TRP A 430 42.86 20.79 17.83
N ASN A 431 42.08 20.32 18.82
CA ASN A 431 41.48 21.12 19.91
C ASN A 431 40.45 22.21 19.52
N ILE A 432 40.10 22.34 18.23
CA ILE A 432 39.22 23.40 17.69
C ILE A 432 37.73 23.04 17.76
N GLY A 433 37.37 21.76 17.60
CA GLY A 433 35.96 21.34 17.59
C GLY A 433 35.75 19.83 17.46
N TYR A 434 34.49 19.44 17.24
CA TYR A 434 34.03 18.07 17.11
C TYR A 434 33.46 17.81 15.71
N LYS A 435 33.62 16.60 15.19
CA LYS A 435 33.21 16.23 13.82
C LYS A 435 32.61 14.83 13.79
N LEU A 436 31.52 14.64 13.05
CA LEU A 436 30.91 13.34 12.76
C LEU A 436 31.23 12.96 11.30
N ASP A 437 31.80 11.76 11.08
CA ASP A 437 32.42 11.35 9.81
C ASP A 437 31.97 9.95 9.34
N TYR A 438 32.19 9.65 8.06
CA TYR A 438 31.93 8.36 7.39
C TYR A 438 33.14 7.94 6.52
N VAL A 439 33.59 6.68 6.59
CA VAL A 439 34.84 6.21 5.93
C VAL A 439 34.75 4.75 5.47
N GLY A 440 34.40 4.53 4.19
CA GLY A 440 34.29 3.18 3.59
C GLY A 440 33.02 2.43 4.02
N ASP A 441 33.05 1.10 4.09
CA ASP A 441 31.93 0.29 4.61
C ASP A 441 31.83 0.27 6.15
N HIS A 442 32.60 1.12 6.83
CA HIS A 442 32.75 1.18 8.29
C HIS A 442 32.82 2.64 8.79
N TYR A 443 32.94 2.82 10.10
CA TYR A 443 33.06 4.13 10.75
C TYR A 443 34.33 4.18 11.62
N LEU A 444 35.01 5.35 11.64
CA LEU A 444 36.32 5.62 12.28
C LEU A 444 36.38 7.10 12.74
N VAL A 445 36.63 7.49 13.99
CA VAL A 445 37.07 6.83 15.25
C VAL A 445 38.58 6.75 15.50
N SER A 446 39.07 7.79 16.18
CA SER A 446 40.24 7.72 17.07
C SER A 446 40.06 8.69 18.25
N GLY A 447 40.39 8.23 19.47
CA GLY A 447 40.64 9.10 20.64
C GLY A 447 42.14 9.43 20.78
N PRO A 448 42.53 10.30 21.72
CA PRO A 448 43.93 10.65 21.90
C PRO A 448 44.73 9.51 22.55
N GLU A 449 45.73 8.99 21.84
CA GLU A 449 46.93 8.52 22.54
C GLU A 449 47.78 9.73 22.96
N LYS A 450 48.50 9.58 24.08
CA LYS A 450 49.43 10.62 24.54
C LYS A 450 50.57 10.75 23.53
N ALA A 451 50.61 11.86 22.80
CA ALA A 451 51.84 12.29 22.13
C ALA A 451 52.96 12.37 23.18
N LYS A 452 53.93 11.44 23.10
CA LYS A 452 55.18 11.53 23.86
C LYS A 452 56.03 12.61 23.20
N TYR A 453 55.88 13.83 23.69
CA TYR A 453 56.81 14.91 23.41
C TYR A 453 58.14 14.59 24.09
N PHE A 454 59.21 14.55 23.30
CA PHE A 454 60.57 14.53 23.82
C PHE A 454 61.15 15.93 23.67
N GLN A 455 61.79 16.40 24.73
CA GLN A 455 62.50 17.67 24.78
C GLN A 455 64.01 17.34 24.79
N ASP A 456 64.78 17.92 23.86
CA ASP A 456 66.25 17.81 23.90
C ASP A 456 66.85 18.68 25.02
N ALA A 457 68.16 18.56 25.24
CA ALA A 457 68.86 19.29 26.30
C ALA A 457 68.83 20.82 26.08
N GLU A 458 68.62 21.24 24.83
CA GLU A 458 68.47 22.62 24.36
C GLU A 458 67.02 23.13 24.44
N GLY A 459 66.08 22.29 24.89
CA GLY A 459 64.70 22.68 25.21
C GLY A 459 63.69 22.57 24.06
N LYS A 460 64.06 22.00 22.91
CA LYS A 460 63.23 21.90 21.71
C LYS A 460 62.39 20.63 21.70
N ILE A 461 61.13 20.74 21.31
CA ILE A 461 60.12 19.67 21.39
C ILE A 461 59.92 18.99 20.03
N TYR A 462 59.94 17.66 20.01
CA TYR A 462 59.69 16.83 18.82
C TYR A 462 58.50 15.89 19.03
N SER A 463 57.76 15.62 17.94
CA SER A 463 56.75 14.56 17.85
C SER A 463 57.33 13.30 17.23
N SER A 464 56.92 12.11 17.70
CA SER A 464 57.39 10.82 17.20
C SER A 464 56.70 10.36 15.91
N THR A 465 56.82 11.16 14.85
CA THR A 465 56.76 10.75 13.43
C THR A 465 57.25 11.95 12.58
N ALA A 466 58.02 11.64 11.53
CA ALA A 466 58.70 12.62 10.68
C ALA A 466 57.77 13.28 9.64
#